data_AF-A0A399YRS3-F1
#
_entry.id   AF-A0A399YRS3-F1
#
_cell.length_a   1.000
_cell.length_b   1.000
_cell.length_c   1.000
_cell.angle_alpha   90.00
_cell.angle_beta   90.00
_cell.angle_gamma   90.00
#
_symmetry.space_group_name_H-M   'P 1'
#
loop_
_entity.id
_entity.type
_entity.pdbx_description
1 polymer ?
#
loop_
_entity_poly.entity_id
_entity_poly.type
_entity_poly.pdbx_seq_one_letter_code
_entity_poly.pdbx_strand_id
1 'polypeptide(L)'
;MDIQHLVDTLEQALNESTRVPLSAYLIVNEEKVYSILDQMRVAVPEEIRRANRIEAEKDRILAQAKEEADRIRELSRQEAGELVKRDAIVNAAQHRAENILERARRDAEALRQDADVYIMDVLNKLEEDLMRTLKVVQNGLQKVEADHQAAMQVGADAADSSRPG
;
A
#
# COMPACT_ATOMS: atom_id res chain seq x y z
N MET A 1 32.77 0.81 -54.67
CA MET A 1 32.06 1.87 -55.41
C MET A 1 30.59 1.69 -55.15
N ASP A 2 29.88 2.80 -54.93
CA ASP A 2 28.42 2.80 -54.82
C ASP A 2 27.80 2.55 -56.21
N ILE A 3 26.64 1.90 -56.25
CA ILE A 3 25.87 1.72 -57.49
C ILE A 3 25.59 3.06 -58.17
N GLN A 4 25.31 4.10 -57.37
CA GLN A 4 25.07 5.47 -57.88
C GLN A 4 26.27 5.98 -58.66
N HIS A 5 27.47 5.85 -58.11
CA HIS A 5 28.70 6.28 -58.77
C HIS A 5 28.95 5.53 -60.09
N LEU A 6 28.63 4.24 -60.17
CA LEU A 6 28.77 3.46 -61.40
C LEU A 6 27.77 3.89 -62.48
N VAL A 7 26.54 4.20 -62.07
CA VAL A 7 25.50 4.75 -62.96
C VAL A 7 25.91 6.12 -63.48
N ASP A 8 26.37 7.02 -62.60
CA ASP A 8 26.83 8.36 -62.96
C ASP A 8 28.02 8.30 -63.93
N THR A 9 28.96 7.38 -63.69
CA THR A 9 30.13 7.18 -64.55
C THR A 9 29.73 6.64 -65.93
N LEU A 10 28.73 5.74 -65.99
CA LEU A 10 28.19 5.23 -67.25
C LEU A 10 27.46 6.35 -68.01
N GLU A 11 26.62 7.13 -67.33
CA GLU A 11 25.90 8.26 -67.91
C GLU A 11 26.87 9.30 -68.45
N GLN A 12 27.93 9.63 -67.71
CA GLN A 12 28.98 10.52 -68.17
C GLN A 12 29.69 9.96 -69.41
N ALA A 13 30.05 8.67 -69.42
CA ALA A 13 30.69 8.04 -70.58
C ALA A 13 29.79 8.06 -71.83
N LEU A 14 28.47 7.93 -71.66
CA LEU A 14 27.49 8.05 -72.74
C LEU A 14 27.32 9.50 -73.20
N ASN A 15 27.32 10.48 -72.30
CA ASN A 15 27.19 11.89 -72.64
C ASN A 15 28.44 12.47 -73.35
N GLU A 16 29.63 11.97 -73.01
CA GLU A 16 30.91 12.34 -73.65
C GLU A 16 31.08 11.75 -75.06
N SER A 17 30.23 10.79 -75.43
CA SER A 17 30.34 10.04 -76.68
C SER A 17 29.85 10.85 -77.89
N THR A 18 30.45 10.59 -79.06
CA THR A 18 30.15 11.38 -80.27
C THR A 18 28.86 10.90 -80.92
N ARG A 19 27.89 11.79 -81.14
CA ARG A 19 26.66 11.48 -81.89
C ARG A 19 26.92 11.41 -83.38
N VAL A 20 26.31 10.43 -84.04
CA VAL A 20 26.38 10.28 -85.50
C VAL A 20 25.33 11.18 -86.17
N PRO A 21 25.73 12.10 -87.08
CA PRO A 21 24.81 13.02 -87.75
C PRO A 21 23.67 12.29 -88.47
N LEU A 22 22.46 12.86 -88.42
CA LEU A 22 21.25 12.31 -89.05
C LEU A 22 20.83 10.91 -88.55
N SER A 23 21.31 10.49 -87.37
CA SER A 23 20.92 9.21 -86.76
C SER A 23 20.72 9.32 -85.24
N ALA A 24 20.06 8.31 -84.65
CA ALA A 24 19.91 8.19 -83.20
C ALA A 24 21.09 7.45 -82.52
N TYR A 25 22.15 7.12 -83.27
CA TYR A 25 23.26 6.31 -82.77
C TYR A 25 24.40 7.16 -82.17
N LEU A 26 25.09 6.55 -81.20
CA LEU A 26 26.16 7.16 -80.42
C LEU A 26 27.42 6.29 -80.56
N ILE A 27 28.56 6.90 -80.87
CA ILE A 27 29.86 6.22 -80.92
C ILE A 27 30.45 6.21 -79.53
N VAL A 28 30.49 5.04 -78.92
CA VAL A 28 30.95 4.80 -77.54
C VAL A 28 32.28 4.06 -77.52
N ASN A 29 33.11 4.35 -76.52
CA ASN A 29 34.28 3.54 -76.21
C ASN A 29 33.83 2.23 -75.54
N GLU A 30 33.93 1.15 -76.29
CA GLU A 30 33.51 -0.19 -75.87
C GLU A 30 34.20 -0.62 -74.56
N GLU A 31 35.52 -0.46 -74.45
CA GLU A 31 36.32 -0.86 -73.29
C GLU A 31 35.89 -0.11 -72.01
N LYS A 32 35.67 1.21 -72.10
CA LYS A 32 35.20 2.04 -70.98
C LYS A 32 33.82 1.58 -70.51
N VAL A 33 32.88 1.35 -71.43
CA VAL A 33 31.50 0.93 -71.10
C VAL A 33 31.46 -0.49 -70.52
N TYR A 34 32.18 -1.44 -71.11
CA TYR A 34 32.25 -2.81 -70.59
C TYR A 34 32.88 -2.87 -69.20
N SER A 35 33.93 -2.07 -68.94
CA SER A 35 34.54 -2.03 -67.61
C SER A 35 33.58 -1.56 -66.51
N ILE A 36 32.67 -0.64 -66.83
CA ILE A 36 31.66 -0.15 -65.90
C ILE A 36 30.56 -1.20 -65.72
N LEU A 37 30.11 -1.84 -66.80
CA LEU A 37 29.13 -2.93 -66.75
C LEU A 37 29.62 -4.12 -65.91
N ASP A 38 30.89 -4.52 -66.05
CA ASP A 38 31.48 -5.59 -65.25
C ASP A 38 31.56 -5.21 -63.76
N GLN A 39 31.90 -3.96 -63.45
CA GLN A 39 31.86 -3.46 -62.07
C GLN A 39 30.43 -3.44 -61.51
N MET A 40 29.44 -3.00 -62.29
CA MET A 40 28.02 -3.03 -61.89
C MET A 40 27.55 -4.47 -61.64
N ARG A 41 27.94 -5.42 -62.48
CA ARG A 41 27.58 -6.83 -62.37
C ARG A 41 28.06 -7.47 -61.05
N VAL A 42 29.13 -6.94 -60.46
CA VAL A 42 29.61 -7.37 -59.14
C VAL A 42 29.00 -6.54 -58.01
N ALA A 43 28.97 -5.20 -58.15
CA ALA A 43 28.58 -4.30 -57.07
C ALA A 43 27.06 -4.27 -56.80
N VAL A 44 26.23 -4.27 -57.85
CA VAL A 44 24.77 -4.15 -57.71
C VAL A 44 24.16 -5.32 -56.90
N PRO A 45 24.49 -6.59 -57.19
CA PRO A 45 23.93 -7.71 -56.42
C PRO A 45 24.40 -7.73 -54.96
N GLU A 46 25.61 -7.25 -54.67
CA GLU A 46 26.10 -7.12 -53.29
C GLU A 46 25.34 -6.04 -52.53
N GLU A 47 25.08 -4.89 -53.16
CA GLU A 47 24.37 -3.78 -52.53
C GLU A 47 22.89 -4.13 -52.26
N ILE A 48 22.22 -4.82 -53.20
CA ILE A 48 20.87 -5.35 -52.97
C ILE A 48 20.87 -6.36 -51.81
N ARG A 49 21.85 -7.26 -51.74
CA ARG A 49 21.98 -8.21 -50.62
C ARG A 49 22.26 -7.51 -49.29
N ARG A 50 22.97 -6.38 -49.30
CA ARG A 50 23.19 -5.56 -48.10
C ARG A 50 21.89 -4.89 -47.66
N ALA A 51 21.16 -4.26 -48.59
CA ALA A 51 19.88 -3.61 -48.32
C ALA A 51 18.86 -4.60 -47.71
N ASN A 52 18.70 -5.78 -48.31
CA ASN A 52 17.79 -6.81 -47.80
C ASN A 52 18.18 -7.30 -46.39
N ARG A 53 19.49 -7.38 -46.09
CA ARG A 53 19.98 -7.74 -44.74
C ARG A 53 19.65 -6.65 -43.73
N ILE A 54 19.80 -5.38 -44.09
CA ILE A 54 19.46 -4.25 -43.23
C ILE A 54 17.96 -4.22 -42.96
N GLU A 55 17.13 -4.47 -43.98
CA GLU A 55 15.67 -4.53 -43.84
C GLU A 55 15.25 -5.68 -42.90
N ALA A 56 15.80 -6.88 -43.10
CA ALA A 56 15.52 -8.02 -42.24
C ALA A 56 15.94 -7.77 -40.78
N GLU A 57 17.10 -7.14 -40.56
CA GLU A 57 17.58 -6.83 -39.21
C GLU A 57 16.73 -5.73 -38.56
N LYS A 58 16.31 -4.72 -39.33
CA LYS A 58 15.38 -3.69 -38.84
C LYS A 58 14.06 -4.32 -38.39
N ASP A 59 13.49 -5.21 -39.20
CA ASP A 59 12.23 -5.89 -38.86
C ASP A 59 12.38 -6.76 -37.61
N ARG A 60 13.52 -7.45 -37.47
CA ARG A 60 13.86 -8.21 -36.28
C ARG A 60 13.94 -7.31 -35.04
N ILE A 61 14.67 -6.20 -35.11
CA ILE A 61 14.81 -5.24 -34.00
C ILE A 61 13.43 -4.68 -33.62
N LEU A 62 12.60 -4.32 -34.59
CA LEU A 62 11.25 -3.82 -34.34
C LEU A 62 10.36 -4.86 -33.66
N ALA A 63 10.44 -6.13 -34.10
CA ALA A 63 9.70 -7.22 -33.47
C ALA A 63 10.14 -7.42 -32.00
N GLN A 64 11.45 -7.43 -31.74
CA GLN A 64 12.00 -7.55 -30.38
C GLN A 64 11.61 -6.36 -29.49
N ALA A 65 11.71 -5.14 -30.01
CA ALA A 65 11.33 -3.93 -29.28
C ALA A 65 9.84 -3.92 -28.94
N LYS A 66 8.98 -4.40 -29.85
CA LYS A 66 7.54 -4.52 -29.60
C LYS A 66 7.23 -5.56 -28.54
N GLU A 67 7.85 -6.73 -28.62
CA GLU A 67 7.70 -7.79 -27.62
C GLU A 67 8.14 -7.32 -26.23
N GLU A 68 9.26 -6.61 -26.15
CA GLU A 68 9.75 -6.05 -24.89
C GLU A 68 8.84 -4.94 -24.35
N ALA A 69 8.34 -4.06 -25.21
CA ALA A 69 7.38 -3.04 -24.81
C ALA A 69 6.08 -3.66 -24.27
N ASP A 70 5.60 -4.74 -24.89
CA ASP A 70 4.41 -5.46 -24.43
C ASP A 70 4.67 -6.18 -23.10
N ARG A 71 5.86 -6.79 -22.92
CA ARG A 71 6.30 -7.35 -21.63
C ARG A 71 6.33 -6.31 -20.52
N ILE A 72 6.97 -5.16 -20.76
CA ILE A 72 7.07 -4.08 -19.77
C ILE A 72 5.68 -3.57 -19.40
N ARG A 73 4.80 -3.36 -20.39
CA ARG A 73 3.42 -2.92 -20.14
C ARG A 73 2.65 -3.90 -19.27
N GLU A 74 2.80 -5.20 -19.52
CA GLU A 74 2.12 -6.22 -18.73
C GLU A 74 2.65 -6.24 -17.29
N LEU A 75 3.97 -6.21 -17.11
CA LEU A 75 4.58 -6.12 -15.79
C LEU A 75 4.11 -4.88 -15.01
N SER A 76 4.12 -3.70 -15.65
CA SER A 76 3.64 -2.46 -15.02
C SER A 76 2.15 -2.52 -14.65
N ARG A 77 1.31 -3.18 -15.44
CA ARG A 77 -0.11 -3.38 -15.10
C ARG A 77 -0.27 -4.29 -13.89
N GLN A 78 0.52 -5.36 -13.80
CA GLN A 78 0.51 -6.26 -12.65
C GLN A 78 0.96 -5.54 -11.38
N GLU A 79 2.06 -4.80 -11.44
CA GLU A 79 2.56 -4.00 -10.31
C GLU A 79 1.55 -2.94 -9.85
N ALA A 80 0.93 -2.22 -10.80
CA ALA A 80 -0.12 -1.25 -10.48
C ALA A 80 -1.34 -1.92 -9.81
N GLY A 81 -1.74 -3.11 -10.28
CA GLY A 81 -2.80 -3.90 -9.67
C GLY A 81 -2.47 -4.32 -8.24
N GLU A 82 -1.23 -4.75 -7.98
CA GLU A 82 -0.78 -5.11 -6.64
C GLU A 82 -0.70 -3.90 -5.70
N LEU A 83 -0.24 -2.74 -6.18
CA LEU A 83 -0.24 -1.50 -5.39
C LEU A 83 -1.65 -1.09 -4.96
N VAL A 84 -2.62 -1.09 -5.89
CA VAL A 84 -4.01 -0.78 -5.55
C VAL A 84 -4.59 -1.76 -4.53
N LYS A 85 -4.28 -3.05 -4.64
CA LYS A 85 -4.69 -4.04 -3.63
C LYS A 85 -4.08 -3.74 -2.27
N ARG A 86 -2.77 -3.41 -2.22
CA ARG A 86 -2.10 -3.05 -0.96
C ARG A 86 -2.72 -1.82 -0.33
N ASP A 87 -3.00 -0.78 -1.10
CA ASP A 87 -3.65 0.43 -0.60
C ASP A 87 -5.06 0.15 -0.07
N ALA A 88 -5.84 -0.67 -0.78
CA ALA A 88 -7.17 -1.09 -0.32
C ALA A 88 -7.09 -1.88 1.01
N ILE A 89 -6.10 -2.77 1.16
CA ILE A 89 -5.86 -3.50 2.40
C ILE A 89 -5.47 -2.56 3.55
N VAL A 90 -4.58 -1.59 3.30
CA VAL A 90 -4.14 -0.62 4.30
C VAL A 90 -5.31 0.25 4.75
N ASN A 91 -6.10 0.78 3.82
CA ASN A 91 -7.29 1.57 4.15
C ASN A 91 -8.33 0.76 4.95
N ALA A 92 -8.59 -0.49 4.54
CA ALA A 92 -9.50 -1.37 5.27
C ALA A 92 -8.97 -1.70 6.68
N ALA A 93 -7.67 -1.92 6.82
CA ALA A 93 -7.04 -2.15 8.12
C ALA A 93 -7.11 -0.92 9.03
N GLN A 94 -6.89 0.27 8.48
CA GLN A 94 -7.00 1.53 9.23
C GLN A 94 -8.43 1.78 9.71
N HIS A 95 -9.43 1.62 8.85
CA HIS A 95 -10.83 1.72 9.26
C HIS A 95 -11.21 0.67 10.31
N ARG A 96 -10.68 -0.55 10.19
CA ARG A 96 -10.91 -1.59 11.21
C ARG A 96 -10.28 -1.20 12.55
N ALA A 97 -9.07 -0.62 12.53
CA ALA A 97 -8.40 -0.14 13.74
C ALA A 97 -9.18 1.00 14.41
N GLU A 98 -9.65 1.98 13.64
CA GLU A 98 -10.50 3.07 14.13
C GLU A 98 -11.77 2.52 14.79
N ASN A 99 -12.46 1.59 14.13
CA ASN A 99 -13.65 0.94 14.69
C ASN A 99 -13.36 0.18 15.99
N ILE A 100 -12.20 -0.48 16.11
CA ILE A 100 -11.79 -1.17 17.34
C ILE A 100 -11.53 -0.15 18.45
N LEU A 101 -10.83 0.95 18.15
CA LEU A 101 -10.55 2.00 19.12
C LEU A 101 -11.83 2.68 19.62
N GLU A 102 -12.78 2.96 18.73
CA GLU A 102 -14.07 3.53 19.11
C GLU A 102 -14.91 2.59 19.97
N ARG A 103 -14.90 1.28 19.68
CA ARG A 103 -15.56 0.29 20.53
C ARG A 103 -14.88 0.20 21.90
N ALA A 104 -13.56 0.05 21.92
CA ALA A 104 -12.80 -0.03 23.17
C ALA A 104 -13.02 1.21 24.06
N ARG A 105 -13.11 2.41 23.48
CA ARG A 105 -13.44 3.63 24.22
C ARG A 105 -14.85 3.60 24.80
N ARG A 106 -15.85 3.18 24.01
CA ARG A 106 -17.23 3.05 24.48
C ARG A 106 -17.36 2.01 25.59
N ASP A 107 -16.72 0.85 25.42
CA ASP A 107 -16.75 -0.23 26.40
C ASP A 107 -16.05 0.19 27.70
N ALA A 108 -14.93 0.92 27.60
CA ALA A 108 -14.22 1.45 28.77
C ALA A 108 -15.06 2.49 29.54
N GLU A 109 -15.80 3.34 28.82
CA GLU A 109 -16.69 4.34 29.43
C GLU A 109 -17.88 3.66 30.12
N ALA A 110 -18.50 2.68 29.46
CA ALA A 110 -19.58 1.88 30.03
C ALA A 110 -19.11 1.12 31.28
N LEU A 111 -17.95 0.47 31.21
CA LEU A 111 -17.37 -0.24 32.36
C LEU A 111 -17.09 0.69 33.54
N ARG A 112 -16.63 1.92 33.29
CA ARG A 112 -16.44 2.92 34.35
C ARG A 112 -17.76 3.29 35.02
N GLN A 113 -18.79 3.56 34.23
CA GLN A 113 -20.11 3.89 34.76
C GLN A 113 -20.70 2.74 35.58
N ASP A 114 -20.60 1.51 35.07
CA ASP A 114 -21.06 0.31 35.77
C ASP A 114 -20.28 0.11 37.09
N ALA A 115 -18.97 0.34 37.08
CA ALA A 115 -18.13 0.26 38.28
C ALA A 115 -18.52 1.33 39.31
N ASP A 116 -18.77 2.57 38.89
CA ASP A 116 -19.20 3.65 39.80
C ASP A 116 -20.55 3.31 40.45
N VAL A 117 -21.51 2.81 39.66
CA VAL A 117 -22.82 2.36 40.18
C VAL A 117 -22.65 1.21 41.17
N TYR A 118 -21.81 0.23 40.85
CA TYR A 118 -21.54 -0.90 41.72
C TYR A 118 -20.88 -0.46 43.04
N ILE A 119 -19.88 0.43 42.98
CA ILE A 119 -19.21 0.98 44.16
C ILE A 119 -20.23 1.71 45.06
N MET A 120 -21.12 2.50 44.46
CA MET A 120 -22.16 3.21 45.21
C MET A 120 -23.09 2.24 45.94
N ASP A 121 -23.54 1.17 45.28
CA ASP A 121 -24.38 0.12 45.90
C ASP A 121 -23.66 -0.60 47.04
N VAL A 122 -22.40 -0.94 46.85
CA VAL A 122 -21.57 -1.59 47.89
C VAL A 122 -21.36 -0.66 49.09
N LEU A 123 -21.06 0.62 48.85
CA LEU A 123 -20.87 1.60 49.92
C LEU A 123 -22.16 1.86 50.69
N ASN A 124 -23.31 1.97 50.02
CA ASN A 124 -24.61 2.12 50.68
C ASN A 124 -24.94 0.91 51.57
N LYS A 125 -24.71 -0.31 51.07
CA LYS A 125 -24.89 -1.54 51.88
C LYS A 125 -23.99 -1.57 53.10
N LEU A 126 -22.72 -1.18 52.92
CA LEU A 126 -21.77 -1.09 54.03
C LEU A 126 -22.23 -0.05 55.06
N GLU A 127 -22.74 1.10 54.61
CA GLU A 127 -23.28 2.14 55.49
C GLU A 127 -24.46 1.63 56.31
N GLU A 128 -25.43 0.95 55.68
CA GLU A 128 -26.56 0.33 56.37
C GLU A 128 -26.12 -0.68 57.44
N ASP A 129 -25.15 -1.53 57.11
CA ASP A 129 -24.65 -2.55 58.04
C ASP A 129 -23.88 -1.94 59.21
N LEU A 130 -23.10 -0.87 58.97
CA LEU A 130 -22.44 -0.11 60.03
C LEU A 130 -23.47 0.58 60.94
N MET A 131 -24.53 1.18 60.38
CA MET A 131 -25.62 1.76 61.17
C MET A 131 -26.33 0.73 62.04
N ARG A 132 -26.62 -0.46 61.50
CA ARG A 132 -27.20 -1.57 62.28
C ARG A 132 -26.29 -1.99 63.42
N THR A 133 -25.00 -2.15 63.13
CA THR A 133 -24.00 -2.55 64.13
C THR A 133 -23.86 -1.49 65.22
N LEU A 134 -23.81 -0.21 64.85
CA LEU A 134 -23.77 0.91 65.79
C LEU A 134 -25.00 0.92 66.71
N LYS A 135 -26.19 0.67 66.15
CA LYS A 135 -27.44 0.59 66.91
C LYS A 135 -27.41 -0.57 67.92
N VAL A 136 -26.86 -1.72 67.55
CA VAL A 136 -26.66 -2.85 68.48
C VAL A 136 -25.72 -2.47 69.62
N VAL A 137 -24.60 -1.79 69.31
CA VAL A 137 -23.64 -1.32 70.32
C VAL A 137 -24.28 -0.30 71.26
N GLN A 138 -25.02 0.68 70.73
CA GLN A 138 -25.74 1.69 71.53
C GLN A 138 -26.77 1.06 72.46
N ASN A 139 -27.58 0.12 71.96
CA ASN A 139 -28.53 -0.62 72.77
C ASN A 139 -27.84 -1.43 73.87
N GLY A 140 -26.69 -2.06 73.56
CA GLY A 140 -25.88 -2.79 74.53
C GLY A 140 -25.34 -1.88 75.63
N LEU A 141 -24.81 -0.71 75.27
CA LEU A 141 -24.30 0.29 76.23
C LEU A 141 -25.41 0.81 77.14
N GLN A 142 -26.57 1.18 76.59
CA GLN A 142 -27.74 1.62 77.37
C GLN A 142 -28.19 0.56 78.36
N LYS A 143 -28.17 -0.73 77.96
CA LYS A 143 -28.52 -1.82 78.87
C LYS A 143 -27.53 -1.95 80.02
N VAL A 144 -26.22 -1.88 79.75
CA VAL A 144 -25.19 -1.94 80.79
C VAL A 144 -25.30 -0.75 81.75
N GLU A 145 -25.56 0.46 81.24
CA GLU A 145 -25.81 1.64 82.09
C GLU A 145 -27.05 1.48 82.96
N ALA A 146 -28.16 0.99 82.39
CA ALA A 146 -29.39 0.72 83.13
C ALA A 146 -29.18 -0.35 84.23
N ASP A 147 -28.51 -1.45 83.89
CA ASP A 147 -28.17 -2.51 84.84
C ASP A 147 -27.25 -1.98 85.95
N HIS A 148 -26.30 -1.10 85.62
CA HIS A 148 -25.43 -0.46 86.62
C HIS A 148 -26.18 0.49 87.55
N GLN A 149 -27.12 1.29 87.03
CA GLN A 149 -27.98 2.18 87.83
C GLN A 149 -28.90 1.39 88.76
N ALA A 150 -29.51 0.30 88.26
CA ALA A 150 -30.32 -0.61 89.07
C ALA A 150 -29.50 -1.26 90.20
N ALA A 151 -28.27 -1.69 89.92
CA ALA A 151 -27.38 -2.24 90.94
C ALA A 151 -26.99 -1.21 92.01
N MET A 152 -26.77 0.07 91.63
CA MET A 152 -26.52 1.14 92.59
C MET A 152 -27.74 1.49 93.44
N GLN A 153 -28.96 1.47 92.89
CA GLN A 153 -30.19 1.71 93.65
C GLN A 153 -30.48 0.60 94.66
N VAL A 154 -30.26 -0.68 94.29
CA VAL A 154 -30.40 -1.81 95.23
C VAL A 154 -29.36 -1.75 96.35
N GLY A 155 -28.13 -1.30 96.05
CA GLY A 155 -27.09 -1.06 97.06
C GLY A 155 -27.40 0.11 98.01
N ALA A 156 -28.08 1.15 97.51
CA ALA A 156 -28.50 2.30 98.31
C ALA A 156 -29.70 1.97 99.22
N ASP A 157 -30.71 1.25 98.71
CA ASP A 157 -31.87 0.80 99.50
C ASP A 157 -31.47 -0.18 100.62
N ALA A 158 -30.52 -1.09 100.36
CA ALA A 158 -30.00 -2.01 101.37
C ALA A 158 -29.18 -1.30 102.49
N ALA A 159 -28.54 -0.17 102.15
CA ALA A 159 -27.81 0.65 103.11
C ALA A 159 -28.76 1.51 103.98
N ASP A 160 -29.90 1.96 103.43
CA ASP A 160 -30.90 2.74 104.17
C ASP A 160 -31.75 1.87 105.12
N SER A 161 -32.06 0.62 104.74
CA SER A 161 -32.76 -0.34 105.61
C SER A 161 -31.92 -0.85 106.80
N SER A 162 -30.63 -0.54 106.83
CA SER A 162 -29.68 -0.99 107.86
C SER A 162 -29.34 0.09 108.90
N ARG A 163 -29.96 1.28 108.84
CA ARG A 163 -29.81 2.32 109.86
C ARG A 163 -30.78 2.08 111.04
N PRO A 164 -30.29 1.85 112.27
CA PRO A 164 -31.15 1.70 113.43
C PRO A 164 -31.69 3.08 113.86
N GLY A 165 -32.99 3.17 114.11
CA GLY A 165 -33.59 4.23 114.91
C GLY A 165 -33.43 3.96 116.39
#